data_AF-A0AA38IQE1-F1
#
_entry.id   AF-A0AA38IQE1-F1
#
_cell.length_a   1.000
_cell.length_b   1.000
_cell.length_c   1.000
_cell.angle_alpha   90.00
_cell.angle_beta   90.00
_cell.angle_gamma   90.00
#
_symmetry.space_group_name_H-M   'P 1'
#
loop_
_entity.id
_entity.type
_entity.pdbx_description
1 polymer ?
#
loop_
_entity_poly.entity_id
_entity_poly.type
_entity_poly.pdbx_seq_one_letter_code
_entity_poly.pdbx_strand_id
1 'polypeptide(L)'
;MPPLVEHYHFLTSMEPPRNGDMVSSVHVGERTHRSANPITPTLWTALYDYDAQGEDELSLRKGQIVEVLSEDAKISGDEGWWTGKIGDKVGIFPSNFVAYDDPINHVNSIIADIHPIEIDFGELELEEVIGVGGFGKVYRGVWKEHEVAVKAARQDPDADVSVTLENVVKEAKLFCLLQHVNIVSLEGVCLQEPNLCLVLEYCRGGSLNRVLAGRKIRPDVLVDWAIQIARGMDYLHCGAPISLIHRDLKSSNGEFLIIAGSSVEYSELQLKFA
;
A
#
# COMPACT_ATOMS: atom_id res chain seq x y z
N MET A 1 12.29 -44.64 -10.15
CA MET A 1 11.74 -45.52 -9.10
C MET A 1 12.84 -45.84 -8.10
N PRO A 2 12.52 -45.90 -6.78
CA PRO A 2 13.41 -45.69 -5.61
C PRO A 2 13.87 -47.05 -5.01
N PRO A 3 14.22 -47.24 -3.71
CA PRO A 3 14.83 -46.41 -2.63
C PRO A 3 16.02 -47.15 -1.94
N LEU A 4 16.57 -46.62 -0.82
CA LEU A 4 17.06 -47.28 0.43
C LEU A 4 17.71 -46.16 1.32
N VAL A 5 17.27 -45.82 2.56
CA VAL A 5 17.35 -46.54 3.88
C VAL A 5 18.85 -46.67 4.29
N GLU A 6 19.39 -46.28 5.46
CA GLU A 6 18.94 -45.96 6.83
C GLU A 6 20.11 -45.36 7.67
N HIS A 7 19.83 -45.09 8.97
CA HIS A 7 20.71 -45.10 10.18
C HIS A 7 21.06 -43.73 10.84
N TYR A 8 21.11 -43.52 12.18
CA TYR A 8 21.21 -44.39 13.38
C TYR A 8 20.64 -43.67 14.65
N HIS A 9 19.89 -44.41 15.50
CA HIS A 9 19.75 -44.47 16.99
C HIS A 9 19.79 -43.21 17.91
N PHE A 10 18.80 -42.95 18.79
CA PHE A 10 18.40 -43.56 20.09
C PHE A 10 19.31 -43.24 21.31
N LEU A 11 18.81 -42.45 22.27
CA LEU A 11 18.88 -42.70 23.73
C LEU A 11 17.97 -41.73 24.51
N THR A 12 17.50 -42.24 25.64
CA THR A 12 16.25 -41.91 26.35
C THR A 12 16.51 -41.19 27.68
N SER A 13 15.46 -40.57 28.22
CA SER A 13 15.16 -40.33 29.66
C SER A 13 15.82 -39.16 30.40
N MET A 14 14.98 -38.23 30.88
CA MET A 14 14.89 -37.86 32.30
C MET A 14 13.55 -37.16 32.60
N GLU A 15 12.87 -37.63 33.66
CA GLU A 15 11.55 -37.23 34.17
C GLU A 15 11.56 -35.90 34.97
N PRO A 16 10.38 -35.31 35.26
CA PRO A 16 10.26 -34.00 35.90
C PRO A 16 10.25 -34.10 37.44
N PRO A 17 10.65 -33.07 38.20
CA PRO A 17 10.43 -33.07 39.64
C PRO A 17 9.03 -32.51 39.99
N ARG A 18 8.31 -33.26 40.85
CA ARG A 18 7.17 -32.80 41.65
C ARG A 18 7.52 -32.90 43.15
N ASN A 19 7.00 -31.94 43.93
CA ASN A 19 6.60 -31.93 45.36
C ASN A 19 6.86 -30.50 45.91
N GLY A 20 5.95 -29.75 46.56
CA GLY A 20 5.01 -30.09 47.65
C GLY A 20 5.81 -30.30 48.95
N ASP A 21 5.68 -29.58 50.07
CA ASP A 21 4.68 -28.65 50.58
C ASP A 21 5.21 -28.00 51.90
N MET A 22 4.54 -26.91 52.34
CA MET A 22 4.40 -26.36 53.72
C MET A 22 5.34 -25.29 54.36
N VAL A 23 4.75 -24.09 54.54
CA VAL A 23 4.56 -23.23 55.76
C VAL A 23 5.84 -22.73 56.49
N SER A 24 6.09 -21.48 56.91
CA SER A 24 5.34 -20.23 57.17
C SER A 24 6.36 -19.09 57.35
N SER A 25 6.00 -17.85 57.02
CA SER A 25 6.18 -16.67 57.90
C SER A 25 5.88 -15.37 57.15
N VAL A 26 4.89 -14.65 57.66
CA VAL A 26 4.57 -13.24 57.44
C VAL A 26 5.83 -12.36 57.50
N HIS A 27 6.04 -11.51 56.49
CA HIS A 27 6.64 -10.18 56.64
C HIS A 27 6.10 -9.23 55.56
N VAL A 28 5.56 -8.12 56.04
CA VAL A 28 5.03 -6.96 55.32
C VAL A 28 6.19 -6.21 54.65
N GLY A 29 6.02 -5.80 53.38
CA GLY A 29 7.01 -4.98 52.68
C GLY A 29 6.61 -4.67 51.23
N GLU A 30 5.95 -3.52 51.06
CA GLU A 30 5.78 -2.69 49.85
C GLU A 30 6.27 -3.22 48.49
N ARG A 31 5.33 -3.38 47.54
CA ARG A 31 5.61 -3.18 46.11
C ARG A 31 4.45 -2.47 45.41
N THR A 32 4.67 -1.17 45.20
CA THR A 32 4.33 -0.38 44.01
C THR A 32 3.04 -0.73 43.27
N HIS A 33 2.00 0.06 43.50
CA HIS A 33 0.88 0.24 42.59
C HIS A 33 1.37 0.53 41.15
N ARG A 34 1.11 -0.38 40.22
CA ARG A 34 0.94 -0.03 38.80
C ARG A 34 -0.53 -0.19 38.46
N SER A 35 -1.11 0.90 37.98
CA SER A 35 -2.52 1.09 37.68
C SER A 35 -3.05 0.06 36.69
N ALA A 36 -4.23 -0.48 37.01
CA ALA A 36 -5.14 -1.01 36.01
C ALA A 36 -5.52 0.13 35.06
N ASN A 37 -5.14 0.04 33.79
CA ASN A 37 -5.78 0.84 32.74
C ASN A 37 -7.16 0.22 32.45
N PRO A 38 -8.25 1.00 32.43
CA PRO A 38 -9.53 0.50 31.95
C PRO A 38 -9.39 0.22 30.45
N ILE A 39 -9.64 -1.02 30.04
CA ILE A 39 -9.65 -1.45 28.64
C ILE A 39 -10.83 -0.74 27.97
N THR A 40 -10.57 0.38 27.30
CA THR A 40 -11.50 0.93 26.32
C THR A 40 -11.56 -0.06 25.17
N PRO A 41 -12.75 -0.58 24.78
CA PRO A 41 -12.85 -1.53 23.69
C PRO A 41 -12.33 -0.91 22.40
N THR A 42 -11.42 -1.60 21.73
CA THR A 42 -10.86 -1.15 20.45
C THR A 42 -11.86 -1.52 19.35
N LEU A 43 -12.58 -0.53 18.83
CA LEU A 43 -13.61 -0.71 17.81
C LEU A 43 -13.01 -0.54 16.41
N TRP A 44 -13.34 -1.45 15.50
CA TRP A 44 -12.83 -1.50 14.12
C TRP A 44 -13.98 -1.66 13.13
N THR A 45 -13.81 -1.18 11.90
CA THR A 45 -14.82 -1.25 10.83
C THR A 45 -14.44 -2.31 9.79
N ALA A 46 -15.36 -3.21 9.48
CA ALA A 46 -15.18 -4.19 8.41
C ALA A 46 -15.16 -3.53 7.02
N LEU A 47 -14.14 -3.81 6.21
CA LEU A 47 -13.95 -3.23 4.87
C LEU A 47 -14.60 -4.06 3.76
N TYR A 48 -14.74 -5.35 4.00
CA TYR A 48 -15.23 -6.33 3.06
C TYR A 48 -16.22 -7.29 3.75
N ASP A 49 -17.08 -7.91 2.96
CA ASP A 49 -17.92 -9.01 3.43
C ASP A 49 -17.06 -10.26 3.63
N TYR A 50 -17.31 -10.98 4.71
CA TYR A 50 -16.71 -12.29 4.99
C TYR A 50 -17.80 -13.23 5.49
N ASP A 51 -17.88 -14.43 4.91
CA ASP A 51 -18.77 -15.48 5.38
C ASP A 51 -17.96 -16.53 6.14
N ALA A 52 -18.27 -16.68 7.43
CA ALA A 52 -17.67 -17.69 8.30
C ALA A 52 -17.76 -19.07 7.67
N GLN A 53 -16.62 -19.76 7.62
CA GLN A 53 -16.49 -21.13 7.13
C GLN A 53 -16.57 -22.17 8.25
N GLY A 54 -16.34 -21.73 9.50
CA GLY A 54 -16.40 -22.53 10.72
C GLY A 54 -17.36 -21.96 11.77
N GLU A 55 -17.63 -22.76 12.82
CA GLU A 55 -18.49 -22.33 13.94
C GLU A 55 -17.79 -21.34 14.89
N ASP A 56 -16.47 -21.37 14.92
CA ASP A 56 -15.56 -20.48 15.65
C ASP A 56 -15.29 -19.16 14.93
N GLU A 57 -15.69 -19.05 13.66
CA GLU A 57 -15.50 -17.86 12.84
C GLU A 57 -16.67 -16.87 12.92
N LEU A 58 -16.32 -15.60 12.72
CA LEU A 58 -17.22 -14.47 12.73
C LEU A 58 -17.43 -13.94 11.30
N SER A 59 -18.66 -14.00 10.79
CA SER A 59 -19.00 -13.36 9.52
C SER A 59 -18.94 -11.85 9.66
N LEU A 60 -18.36 -11.19 8.66
CA LEU A 60 -18.28 -9.73 8.58
C LEU A 60 -19.22 -9.22 7.47
N ARG A 61 -19.79 -8.05 7.69
CA ARG A 61 -20.47 -7.28 6.65
C ARG A 61 -19.77 -5.93 6.51
N LYS A 62 -19.52 -5.50 5.28
CA LYS A 62 -18.87 -4.22 5.01
C LYS A 62 -19.58 -3.08 5.74
N GLY A 63 -18.80 -2.25 6.45
CA GLY A 63 -19.28 -1.14 7.28
C GLY A 63 -19.71 -1.55 8.70
N GLN A 64 -19.67 -2.84 9.04
CA GLN A 64 -20.02 -3.32 10.37
C GLN A 64 -18.91 -3.02 11.37
N ILE A 65 -19.29 -2.63 12.58
CA ILE A 65 -18.35 -2.41 13.68
C ILE A 65 -18.07 -3.73 14.39
N VAL A 66 -16.79 -4.02 14.57
CA VAL A 66 -16.24 -5.19 15.27
C VAL A 66 -15.48 -4.69 16.49
N GLU A 67 -15.80 -5.23 17.66
CA GLU A 67 -15.01 -5.03 18.87
C GLU A 67 -13.84 -6.02 18.85
N VAL A 68 -12.61 -5.53 18.70
CA VAL A 68 -11.41 -6.38 18.71
C VAL A 68 -11.05 -6.70 20.15
N LEU A 69 -11.03 -8.00 20.47
CA LEU A 69 -10.73 -8.51 21.81
C LEU A 69 -9.27 -8.97 21.94
N SER A 70 -8.66 -9.47 20.86
CA SER A 70 -7.26 -9.89 20.84
C SER A 70 -6.69 -9.94 19.43
N GLU A 71 -5.46 -9.45 19.27
CA GLU A 71 -4.65 -9.54 18.05
C GLU A 71 -3.60 -10.66 18.11
N ASP A 72 -3.48 -11.37 19.25
CA ASP A 72 -2.47 -12.42 19.46
C ASP A 72 -2.86 -13.71 18.72
N ALA A 73 -2.00 -14.14 17.79
CA ALA A 73 -2.13 -15.39 17.03
C ALA A 73 -2.22 -16.66 17.91
N LYS A 74 -1.70 -16.61 19.14
CA LYS A 74 -1.84 -17.72 20.11
C LYS A 74 -3.25 -17.87 20.64
N ILE A 75 -4.05 -16.80 20.58
CA ILE A 75 -5.45 -16.76 21.01
C ILE A 75 -6.37 -17.11 19.85
N SER A 76 -6.10 -16.59 18.65
CA SER A 76 -6.90 -16.88 17.45
C SER A 76 -6.58 -18.23 16.81
N GLY A 77 -5.41 -18.81 17.08
CA GLY A 77 -5.01 -20.13 16.59
C GLY A 77 -4.29 -20.11 15.24
N ASP A 78 -4.26 -18.98 14.53
CA ASP A 78 -3.58 -18.81 13.25
C ASP A 78 -3.08 -17.36 13.06
N GLU A 79 -1.96 -17.20 12.36
CA GLU A 79 -1.43 -15.88 12.02
C GLU A 79 -2.34 -15.19 10.98
N GLY A 80 -2.58 -13.89 11.15
CA GLY A 80 -3.51 -13.13 10.29
C GLY A 80 -4.99 -13.23 10.70
N TRP A 81 -5.30 -13.92 11.80
CA TRP A 81 -6.63 -13.97 12.39
C TRP A 81 -6.66 -13.27 13.74
N TRP A 82 -7.71 -12.49 13.97
CA TRP A 82 -7.95 -11.81 15.24
C TRP A 82 -9.23 -12.32 15.89
N THR A 83 -9.32 -12.19 17.21
CA THR A 83 -10.53 -12.50 17.97
C THR A 83 -11.31 -11.22 18.22
N GLY A 84 -12.62 -11.24 17.97
CA GLY A 84 -13.47 -10.12 18.30
C GLY A 84 -14.94 -10.47 18.42
N LYS A 85 -15.75 -9.43 18.55
CA LYS A 85 -17.15 -9.53 18.92
C LYS A 85 -18.01 -8.61 18.07
N ILE A 86 -19.15 -9.15 17.63
CA ILE A 86 -20.22 -8.41 16.94
C ILE A 86 -21.53 -8.78 17.62
N GLY A 87 -22.21 -7.80 18.22
CA GLY A 87 -23.38 -8.06 19.04
C GLY A 87 -23.03 -9.01 20.20
N ASP A 88 -23.70 -10.16 20.30
CA ASP A 88 -23.40 -11.17 21.32
C ASP A 88 -22.50 -12.31 20.81
N LYS A 89 -22.15 -12.33 19.52
CA LYS A 89 -21.33 -13.38 18.92
C LYS A 89 -19.85 -13.02 19.03
N VAL A 90 -19.06 -13.94 19.57
CA VAL A 90 -17.59 -13.89 19.61
C VAL A 90 -17.05 -14.93 18.66
N GLY A 91 -16.01 -14.59 17.92
CA GLY A 91 -15.33 -15.51 17.01
C GLY A 91 -14.06 -14.90 16.44
N ILE A 92 -13.38 -15.68 15.61
CA ILE A 92 -12.21 -15.24 14.88
C ILE A 92 -12.58 -14.68 13.50
N PHE A 93 -11.81 -13.72 13.00
CA PHE A 93 -11.96 -13.19 11.64
C PHE A 93 -10.60 -12.74 11.08
N PRO A 94 -10.45 -12.60 9.75
CA PRO A 94 -9.20 -12.16 9.13
C PRO A 94 -8.88 -10.70 9.48
N SER A 95 -7.68 -10.43 9.99
CA SER A 95 -7.31 -9.09 10.46
C SER A 95 -7.32 -8.02 9.36
N ASN A 96 -6.97 -8.40 8.13
CA ASN A 96 -6.94 -7.50 6.97
C ASN A 96 -8.34 -7.13 6.43
N PHE A 97 -9.41 -7.66 7.04
CA PHE A 97 -10.79 -7.33 6.68
C PHE A 97 -11.36 -6.19 7.52
N VAL A 98 -10.61 -5.67 8.50
CA VAL A 98 -11.04 -4.58 9.38
C VAL A 98 -10.01 -3.44 9.43
N ALA A 99 -10.45 -2.21 9.69
CA ALA A 99 -9.57 -1.06 9.94
C ALA A 99 -10.05 -0.21 11.14
N TYR A 100 -9.12 0.46 11.82
CA TYR A 100 -9.44 1.39 12.89
C TYR A 100 -10.01 2.68 12.28
N ASP A 101 -11.27 2.97 12.59
CA ASP A 101 -12.06 4.05 11.97
C ASP A 101 -12.27 3.83 10.45
N ASP A 102 -13.36 4.34 9.89
CA ASP A 102 -13.66 4.13 8.46
C ASP A 102 -12.50 4.68 7.61
N PRO A 103 -11.74 3.83 6.88
CA PRO A 103 -10.59 4.31 6.13
C PRO A 103 -11.02 5.30 5.05
N ILE A 104 -12.27 5.29 4.59
CA ILE A 104 -12.76 6.32 3.66
C ILE A 104 -12.83 7.68 4.37
N ASN A 105 -13.31 7.74 5.61
CA ASN A 105 -13.38 9.01 6.35
C ASN A 105 -12.01 9.50 6.79
N HIS A 106 -11.11 8.58 7.17
CA HIS A 106 -9.72 8.93 7.48
C HIS A 106 -8.97 9.42 6.24
N VAL A 107 -9.08 8.71 5.11
CA VAL A 107 -8.53 9.13 3.81
C VAL A 107 -9.08 10.49 3.42
N ASN A 108 -10.41 10.66 3.45
CA ASN A 108 -11.08 11.92 3.12
C ASN A 108 -10.61 13.06 4.02
N SER A 109 -10.40 12.81 5.32
CA SER A 109 -9.91 13.81 6.27
C SER A 109 -8.45 14.19 5.98
N ILE A 110 -7.60 13.21 5.66
CA ILE A 110 -6.19 13.46 5.31
C ILE A 110 -6.11 14.25 4.00
N ILE A 111 -6.87 13.88 2.97
CA ILE A 111 -6.82 14.55 1.66
C ILE A 111 -7.58 15.88 1.65
N ALA A 112 -8.48 16.14 2.60
CA ALA A 112 -9.27 17.37 2.63
C ALA A 112 -8.37 18.62 2.67
N ASP A 113 -7.36 18.60 3.52
CA ASP A 113 -6.44 19.73 3.74
C ASP A 113 -5.31 19.81 2.71
N ILE A 114 -5.18 18.81 1.83
CA ILE A 114 -4.17 18.77 0.79
C ILE A 114 -4.63 19.58 -0.41
N HIS A 115 -3.79 20.54 -0.79
CA HIS A 115 -3.98 21.43 -1.92
C HIS A 115 -2.78 21.27 -2.86
N PRO A 116 -2.95 20.54 -3.98
CA PRO A 116 -1.93 20.44 -5.01
C PRO A 116 -1.57 21.84 -5.55
N ILE A 117 -0.35 22.00 -6.05
CA ILE A 117 0.06 23.24 -6.71
C ILE A 117 -0.72 23.37 -8.01
N GLU A 118 -1.56 24.39 -8.11
CA GLU A 118 -2.24 24.73 -9.36
C GLU A 118 -1.29 25.50 -10.29
N ILE A 119 -1.23 25.04 -11.55
CA ILE A 119 -0.39 25.58 -12.62
C ILE A 119 -1.33 26.11 -13.70
N ASP A 120 -1.10 27.34 -14.16
CA ASP A 120 -1.76 27.85 -15.36
C ASP A 120 -1.24 27.09 -16.57
N PHE A 121 -2.15 26.54 -17.39
CA PHE A 121 -1.77 25.74 -18.54
C PHE A 121 -0.89 26.51 -19.54
N GLY A 122 -1.00 27.83 -19.60
CA GLY A 122 -0.15 28.70 -20.42
C GLY A 122 1.30 28.78 -19.95
N GLU A 123 1.62 28.34 -18.73
CA GLU A 123 3.00 28.19 -18.23
C GLU A 123 3.68 26.89 -18.70
N LEU A 124 2.92 25.96 -19.30
CA LEU A 124 3.44 24.68 -19.77
C LEU A 124 3.83 24.77 -21.24
N GLU A 125 5.08 24.46 -21.54
CA GLU A 125 5.56 24.27 -22.91
C GLU A 125 5.45 22.79 -23.27
N LEU A 126 4.36 22.39 -23.93
CA LEU A 126 4.16 21.00 -24.36
C LEU A 126 5.01 20.67 -25.59
N GLU A 127 5.66 19.50 -25.56
CA GLU A 127 6.49 18.96 -26.63
C GLU A 127 5.81 17.71 -27.26
N GLU A 128 6.54 16.60 -27.43
CA GLU A 128 6.01 15.39 -28.04
C GLU A 128 5.06 14.58 -27.14
N VAL A 129 4.17 13.82 -27.77
CA VAL A 129 3.39 12.78 -27.09
C VAL A 129 4.30 11.60 -26.77
N ILE A 130 4.40 11.26 -25.48
CA ILE A 130 5.23 10.16 -24.97
C ILE A 130 4.42 8.91 -24.60
N GLY A 131 3.11 9.06 -24.39
CA GLY A 131 2.20 7.97 -24.02
C GLY A 131 0.78 8.21 -24.53
N VAL A 132 0.12 7.15 -24.97
CA VAL A 132 -1.30 7.13 -25.32
C VAL A 132 -1.88 5.81 -24.82
N GLY A 133 -2.87 5.88 -23.93
CA GLY A 133 -3.43 4.70 -23.30
C GLY A 133 -4.83 4.91 -22.73
N GLY A 134 -5.27 3.95 -21.91
CA GLY A 134 -6.58 4.00 -21.25
C GLY A 134 -6.74 5.18 -20.29
N PHE A 135 -5.63 5.77 -19.84
CA PHE A 135 -5.57 6.88 -18.88
C PHE A 135 -5.47 8.25 -19.55
N GLY A 136 -5.49 8.32 -20.89
CA GLY A 136 -5.42 9.57 -21.65
C GLY A 136 -4.13 9.68 -22.47
N LYS A 137 -3.78 10.92 -22.82
CA LYS A 137 -2.54 11.25 -23.52
C LYS A 137 -1.53 11.83 -22.53
N VAL A 138 -0.29 11.38 -22.64
CA VAL A 138 0.83 11.92 -21.86
C VAL A 138 1.78 12.62 -22.82
N TYR A 139 2.09 13.88 -22.51
CA TYR A 139 3.03 14.72 -23.24
C TYR A 139 4.32 14.87 -22.42
N ARG A 140 5.46 14.96 -23.10
CA ARG A 140 6.63 15.62 -22.50
C ARG A 140 6.40 17.13 -22.57
N GLY A 141 6.91 17.86 -21.60
CA GLY A 141 6.87 19.31 -21.62
C GLY A 141 7.90 19.92 -20.69
N VAL A 142 7.87 21.25 -20.60
CA VAL A 142 8.71 22.04 -19.70
C VAL A 142 7.84 22.95 -18.84
N TRP A 143 8.15 23.01 -17.54
CA TRP A 143 7.57 23.95 -16.59
C TRP A 143 8.69 24.57 -15.75
N LYS A 144 8.77 25.91 -15.71
CA LYS A 144 9.84 26.64 -15.01
C LYS A 144 11.25 26.12 -15.34
N GLU A 145 11.53 25.89 -16.63
CA GLU A 145 12.81 25.34 -17.13
C GLU A 145 13.11 23.88 -16.71
N HIS A 146 12.17 23.17 -16.09
CA HIS A 146 12.31 21.77 -15.71
C HIS A 146 11.45 20.87 -16.60
N GLU A 147 11.98 19.71 -17.00
CA GLU A 147 11.23 18.72 -17.77
C GLU A 147 10.15 18.05 -16.94
N VAL A 148 8.95 17.95 -17.51
CA VAL A 148 7.77 17.36 -16.88
C VAL A 148 7.05 16.41 -17.83
N ALA A 149 6.30 15.47 -17.26
CA ALA A 149 5.32 14.65 -17.96
C ALA A 149 3.92 15.19 -17.68
N VAL A 150 3.20 15.60 -18.71
CA VAL A 150 1.86 16.17 -18.60
C VAL A 150 0.83 15.13 -19.02
N LYS A 151 0.10 14.58 -18.05
CA LYS A 151 -0.98 13.59 -18.27
C LYS A 151 -2.31 14.32 -18.40
N ALA A 152 -2.81 14.42 -19.63
CA ALA A 152 -4.11 15.03 -19.90
C ALA A 152 -5.23 14.14 -19.37
N ALA A 153 -6.18 14.74 -18.65
CA ALA A 153 -7.36 14.04 -18.16
C ALA A 153 -8.16 13.50 -19.35
N ARG A 154 -8.63 12.26 -19.23
CA ARG A 154 -9.52 11.68 -20.24
C ARG A 154 -10.85 12.43 -20.20
N GLN A 155 -11.15 13.14 -21.28
CA GLN A 155 -12.47 13.70 -21.51
C GLN A 155 -13.35 12.62 -22.13
N ASP A 156 -14.26 12.07 -21.34
CA ASP A 156 -15.35 11.25 -21.86
C ASP A 156 -16.46 12.20 -22.35
N PRO A 157 -16.83 12.18 -23.65
CA PRO A 157 -17.85 13.07 -24.19
C PRO A 157 -19.20 12.97 -23.49
N ASP A 158 -19.48 11.82 -22.86
CA ASP A 158 -20.74 11.53 -22.18
C ASP A 158 -20.68 11.78 -20.66
N ALA A 159 -19.48 12.03 -20.10
CA ALA A 159 -19.32 12.32 -18.68
C ALA A 159 -19.40 13.82 -18.40
N ASP A 160 -19.96 14.17 -17.23
CA ASP A 160 -19.92 15.53 -16.74
C ASP A 160 -18.46 15.96 -16.47
N VAL A 161 -18.11 17.17 -16.89
CA VAL A 161 -16.79 17.75 -16.67
C VAL A 161 -16.51 17.90 -15.18
N SER A 162 -17.54 18.16 -14.37
CA SER A 162 -17.42 18.22 -12.91
C SER A 162 -16.85 16.92 -12.32
N VAL A 163 -17.30 15.77 -12.84
CA VAL A 163 -16.81 14.44 -12.42
C VAL A 163 -15.36 14.22 -12.86
N THR A 164 -15.01 14.70 -14.06
CA THR A 164 -13.63 14.62 -14.56
C THR A 164 -12.68 15.46 -13.69
N LEU A 165 -13.06 16.69 -13.37
CA LEU A 165 -12.32 17.57 -12.47
C LEU A 165 -12.15 16.93 -11.09
N GLU A 166 -13.24 16.39 -10.50
CA GLU A 166 -13.16 15.70 -9.21
C GLU A 166 -12.18 14.53 -9.23
N ASN A 167 -12.15 13.74 -10.31
CA ASN A 167 -11.23 12.62 -10.44
C ASN A 167 -9.78 13.09 -10.52
N VAL A 168 -9.49 14.15 -11.28
CA VAL A 168 -8.15 14.74 -11.36
C VAL A 168 -7.70 15.27 -10.00
N VAL A 169 -8.57 15.98 -9.28
CA VAL A 169 -8.27 16.50 -7.94
C VAL A 169 -8.03 15.36 -6.94
N LYS A 170 -8.86 14.30 -6.97
CA LYS A 170 -8.67 13.12 -6.12
C LYS A 170 -7.34 12.42 -6.40
N GLU A 171 -7.01 12.19 -7.68
CA GLU A 171 -5.75 11.59 -8.10
C GLU A 171 -4.55 12.46 -7.65
N ALA A 172 -4.62 13.76 -7.88
CA ALA A 172 -3.57 14.70 -7.46
C ALA A 172 -3.33 14.70 -5.94
N LYS A 173 -4.41 14.74 -5.15
CA LYS A 173 -4.32 14.70 -3.68
C LYS A 173 -3.67 13.41 -3.18
N LEU A 174 -3.96 12.28 -3.81
CA LEU A 174 -3.29 11.02 -3.51
C LEU A 174 -1.80 11.08 -3.84
N PHE A 175 -1.43 11.60 -5.01
CA PHE A 175 -0.02 11.77 -5.36
C PHE A 175 0.74 12.70 -4.41
N CYS A 176 0.12 13.77 -3.92
CA CYS A 176 0.72 14.67 -2.93
C CYS A 176 1.10 13.95 -1.60
N LEU A 177 0.45 12.83 -1.28
CA LEU A 177 0.77 12.03 -0.09
C LEU A 177 1.96 11.10 -0.28
N LEU A 178 2.39 10.87 -1.53
CA LEU A 178 3.41 9.89 -1.86
C LEU A 178 4.77 10.55 -1.97
N GLN A 179 5.73 10.03 -1.21
CA GLN A 179 7.11 10.47 -1.24
C GLN A 179 8.03 9.26 -1.16
N HIS A 180 8.45 8.77 -2.32
CA HIS A 180 9.35 7.62 -2.40
C HIS A 180 10.20 7.67 -3.67
N VAL A 181 11.45 7.21 -3.58
CA VAL A 181 12.41 7.24 -4.70
C VAL A 181 11.95 6.41 -5.90
N ASN A 182 11.15 5.36 -5.68
CA ASN A 182 10.60 4.48 -6.72
C ASN A 182 9.15 4.81 -7.10
N ILE A 183 8.65 6.01 -6.75
CA ILE A 183 7.33 6.52 -7.14
C ILE A 183 7.52 7.85 -7.84
N VAL A 184 6.75 8.09 -8.90
CA VAL A 184 6.75 9.35 -9.65
C VAL A 184 6.10 10.44 -8.81
N SER A 185 6.80 11.57 -8.71
CA SER A 185 6.38 12.74 -7.95
C SER A 185 5.45 13.64 -8.76
N LEU A 186 4.47 14.24 -8.09
CA LEU A 186 3.59 15.27 -8.66
C LEU A 186 4.20 16.65 -8.45
N GLU A 187 4.36 17.39 -9.54
CA GLU A 187 4.86 18.76 -9.55
C GLU A 187 3.72 19.79 -9.47
N GLY A 188 2.55 19.44 -10.03
CA GLY A 188 1.34 20.25 -9.94
C GLY A 188 0.20 19.76 -10.83
N VAL A 189 -0.83 20.60 -10.98
CA VAL A 189 -2.05 20.27 -11.72
C VAL A 189 -2.58 21.47 -12.49
N CYS A 190 -3.20 21.23 -13.64
CA CYS A 190 -4.06 22.23 -14.29
C CYS A 190 -5.52 21.83 -14.07
N LEU A 191 -6.30 22.73 -13.45
CA LEU A 191 -7.71 22.50 -13.09
C LEU A 191 -8.69 23.39 -13.88
N GLN A 192 -8.18 24.16 -14.85
CA GLN A 192 -9.00 25.02 -15.70
C GLN A 192 -9.39 24.30 -16.98
N GLU A 193 -10.69 24.33 -17.29
CA GLU A 193 -11.18 23.84 -18.58
C GLU A 193 -10.65 24.68 -19.75
N PRO A 194 -10.41 24.07 -20.93
CA PRO A 194 -10.57 22.64 -21.25
C PRO A 194 -9.35 21.77 -20.88
N ASN A 195 -8.35 22.35 -20.22
CA ASN A 195 -7.02 21.76 -20.07
C ASN A 195 -6.80 21.15 -18.68
N LEU A 196 -7.61 20.14 -18.34
CA LEU A 196 -7.43 19.39 -17.10
C LEU A 196 -6.26 18.41 -17.24
N CYS A 197 -5.23 18.51 -16.39
CA CYS A 197 -4.09 17.59 -16.43
C CYS A 197 -3.32 17.50 -15.11
N LEU A 198 -2.56 16.41 -14.95
CA LEU A 198 -1.54 16.24 -13.92
C LEU A 198 -0.16 16.52 -14.51
N VAL A 199 0.67 17.23 -13.76
CA VAL A 199 2.06 17.55 -14.11
C VAL A 199 2.97 16.75 -13.18
N LEU A 200 3.68 15.77 -13.75
CA LEU A 200 4.49 14.78 -13.03
C LEU A 200 5.97 14.96 -13.39
N GLU A 201 6.87 14.41 -12.57
CA GLU A 201 8.29 14.36 -12.92
C GLU A 201 8.52 13.57 -14.23
N TYR A 202 9.40 14.08 -15.10
CA TYR A 202 9.73 13.39 -16.35
C TYR A 202 10.83 12.33 -16.15
N CYS A 203 10.49 11.07 -16.44
CA CYS A 203 11.43 9.95 -16.38
C CYS A 203 12.04 9.64 -17.77
N ARG A 204 13.26 10.14 -18.00
CA ARG A 204 13.99 10.10 -19.29
C ARG A 204 14.23 8.72 -19.89
N GLY A 205 14.30 7.67 -19.08
CA GLY A 205 14.54 6.30 -19.56
C GLY A 205 13.32 5.66 -20.24
N GLY A 206 12.16 6.32 -20.21
CA GLY A 206 10.94 5.86 -20.85
C GLY A 206 10.37 4.60 -20.21
N SER A 207 9.41 3.97 -20.89
CA SER A 207 8.69 2.83 -20.33
C SER A 207 9.51 1.55 -20.29
N LEU A 208 9.37 0.80 -19.20
CA LEU A 208 10.05 -0.48 -18.99
C LEU A 208 9.74 -1.48 -20.12
N ASN A 209 8.52 -1.49 -20.65
CA ASN A 209 8.14 -2.33 -21.78
C ASN A 209 9.03 -2.07 -23.01
N ARG A 210 9.23 -0.79 -23.37
CA ARG A 210 10.08 -0.41 -24.50
C ARG A 210 11.52 -0.90 -24.29
N VAL A 211 12.03 -0.81 -23.07
CA VAL A 211 13.39 -1.24 -22.75
C VAL A 211 13.53 -2.77 -22.78
N LEU A 212 12.56 -3.50 -22.23
CA LEU A 212 12.52 -4.96 -22.24
C LEU A 212 12.35 -5.55 -23.65
N ALA A 213 11.58 -4.88 -24.53
CA ALA A 213 11.35 -5.34 -25.89
C ALA A 213 12.58 -5.18 -26.81
N GLY A 214 13.44 -4.20 -26.52
CA GLY A 214 14.51 -3.80 -27.44
C GLY A 214 15.87 -4.44 -27.21
N ARG A 215 16.15 -5.03 -26.02
CA ARG A 215 17.53 -5.40 -25.63
C ARG A 215 17.57 -6.61 -24.67
N LYS A 216 18.68 -7.36 -24.72
CA LYS A 216 19.01 -8.34 -23.67
C LYS A 216 19.59 -7.58 -22.48
N ILE A 217 18.87 -7.60 -21.38
CA ILE A 217 19.27 -6.98 -20.10
C ILE A 217 19.96 -8.03 -19.25
N ARG A 218 21.03 -7.65 -18.55
CA ARG A 218 21.74 -8.58 -17.70
C ARG A 218 20.85 -8.99 -16.50
N PRO A 219 20.91 -10.25 -16.03
CA PRO A 219 20.08 -10.72 -14.92
C PRO A 219 20.23 -9.91 -13.63
N ASP A 220 21.44 -9.45 -13.31
CA ASP A 220 21.71 -8.63 -12.12
C ASP A 220 20.95 -7.30 -12.15
N VAL A 221 20.87 -6.67 -13.32
CA VAL A 221 20.09 -5.44 -13.52
C VAL A 221 18.59 -5.70 -13.37
N LEU A 222 18.09 -6.82 -13.89
CA LEU A 222 16.68 -7.20 -13.75
C LEU A 222 16.29 -7.46 -12.28
N VAL A 223 17.18 -8.08 -11.51
CA VAL A 223 16.96 -8.32 -10.08
C VAL A 223 16.94 -7.00 -9.33
N ASP A 224 17.88 -6.09 -9.60
CA ASP A 224 17.89 -4.77 -8.99
C ASP A 224 16.59 -4.00 -9.27
N TRP A 225 16.14 -4.05 -10.53
CA TRP A 225 14.86 -3.48 -10.94
C TRP A 225 13.66 -4.07 -10.20
N ALA A 226 13.61 -5.39 -10.04
CA ALA A 226 12.55 -6.03 -9.27
C ALA A 226 12.56 -5.59 -7.80
N ILE A 227 13.75 -5.43 -7.20
CA ILE A 227 13.91 -4.92 -5.82
C ILE A 227 13.38 -3.49 -5.71
N GLN A 228 13.69 -2.63 -6.67
CA GLN A 228 13.21 -1.24 -6.70
C GLN A 228 11.68 -1.16 -6.79
N ILE A 229 11.06 -1.97 -7.64
CA ILE A 229 9.59 -2.06 -7.74
C ILE A 229 9.01 -2.56 -6.42
N ALA A 230 9.58 -3.62 -5.85
CA ALA A 230 9.13 -4.18 -4.58
C ALA A 230 9.22 -3.16 -3.43
N ARG A 231 10.28 -2.34 -3.39
CA ARG A 231 10.43 -1.25 -2.41
C ARG A 231 9.35 -0.17 -2.56
N GLY A 232 9.08 0.27 -3.79
CA GLY A 232 7.99 1.23 -4.01
C GLY A 232 6.62 0.64 -3.64
N MET A 233 6.39 -0.63 -3.93
CA MET A 233 5.13 -1.30 -3.57
C MET A 233 4.99 -1.51 -2.05
N ASP A 234 6.08 -1.86 -1.36
CA ASP A 234 6.14 -1.92 0.09
C ASP A 234 5.85 -0.56 0.72
N TYR A 235 6.42 0.51 0.17
CA TYR A 235 6.08 1.87 0.59
C TYR A 235 4.57 2.14 0.42
N LEU A 236 3.98 1.87 -0.75
CA LEU A 236 2.53 2.09 -0.95
C LEU A 236 1.66 1.33 0.05
N HIS A 237 2.02 0.10 0.39
CA HIS A 237 1.22 -0.74 1.28
C HIS A 237 1.43 -0.44 2.76
N CYS A 238 2.67 -0.15 3.16
CA CYS A 238 3.09 -0.16 4.56
C CYS A 238 3.69 1.18 5.04
N GLY A 239 4.26 1.97 4.14
CA GLY A 239 5.06 3.16 4.47
C GLY A 239 4.40 4.51 4.14
N ALA A 240 3.40 4.52 3.26
CA ALA A 240 2.67 5.71 2.88
C ALA A 240 1.70 6.14 4.00
N PRO A 241 1.32 7.44 4.08
CA PRO A 241 0.34 7.93 5.06
C PRO A 241 -1.01 7.20 4.99
N ILE A 242 -1.32 6.64 3.83
CA ILE A 242 -2.51 5.84 3.56
C ILE A 242 -2.04 4.58 2.84
N SER A 243 -2.48 3.41 3.29
CA SER A 243 -2.22 2.15 2.58
C SER A 243 -2.97 2.14 1.25
N LEU A 244 -2.23 2.12 0.15
CA LEU A 244 -2.76 2.17 -1.21
C LEU A 244 -2.50 0.88 -1.97
N ILE A 245 -3.58 0.27 -2.45
CA ILE A 245 -3.49 -0.85 -3.39
C ILE A 245 -3.41 -0.26 -4.79
N HIS A 246 -2.30 -0.51 -5.49
CA HIS A 246 -2.06 0.01 -6.84
C HIS A 246 -3.07 -0.49 -7.89
N ARG A 247 -3.56 -1.73 -7.76
CA ARG A 247 -4.57 -2.40 -8.62
C ARG A 247 -4.19 -2.66 -10.08
N ASP A 248 -3.19 -1.98 -10.63
CA ASP A 248 -2.79 -2.16 -12.04
C ASP A 248 -1.26 -2.27 -12.28
N LEU A 249 -0.56 -3.00 -11.40
CA LEU A 249 0.89 -3.21 -11.52
C LEU A 249 1.21 -4.26 -12.59
N LYS A 250 1.55 -3.81 -13.81
CA LYS A 250 2.05 -4.69 -14.89
C LYS A 250 3.03 -3.97 -15.82
N SER A 251 4.01 -4.71 -16.34
CA SER A 251 5.00 -4.18 -17.28
C SER A 251 4.39 -3.79 -18.64
N SER A 252 3.25 -4.38 -19.03
CA SER A 252 2.58 -4.08 -20.29
C SER A 252 1.74 -2.79 -20.27
N ASN A 253 1.51 -2.21 -19.09
CA ASN A 253 1.01 -0.84 -18.98
C ASN A 253 2.15 0.11 -19.28
N GLY A 254 2.25 0.52 -20.54
CA GLY A 254 3.35 1.34 -21.07
C GLY A 254 3.57 2.70 -20.40
N GLU A 255 2.83 3.03 -19.33
CA GLU A 255 2.85 4.30 -18.60
C GLU A 255 3.30 4.15 -17.14
N PHE A 256 3.20 2.95 -16.55
CA PHE A 256 3.32 2.78 -15.09
C PHE A 256 4.70 2.39 -14.61
N LEU A 257 5.59 1.85 -15.44
CA LEU A 257 6.97 1.57 -15.03
C LEU A 257 7.87 2.41 -15.90
N ILE A 258 8.35 3.52 -15.35
CA ILE A 258 9.18 4.48 -16.06
C ILE A 258 10.55 4.50 -15.41
N ILE A 259 11.55 4.58 -16.26
CA ILE A 259 12.95 4.57 -15.86
C ILE A 259 13.38 6.02 -15.65
N ALA A 260 13.68 6.40 -14.42
CA ALA A 260 14.32 7.65 -14.08
C ALA A 260 15.85 7.50 -14.14
N GLY A 261 16.51 8.45 -14.81
CA GLY A 261 17.96 8.46 -14.93
C GLY A 261 18.44 9.20 -16.17
N SER A 262 19.53 9.95 -16.04
CA SER A 262 20.22 10.64 -17.13
C SER A 262 21.35 9.81 -17.75
N SER A 263 21.70 8.68 -17.14
CA SER A 263 22.82 7.83 -17.52
C SER A 263 22.42 6.77 -18.56
N VAL A 264 23.33 6.50 -19.49
CA VAL A 264 23.16 5.45 -20.51
C VAL A 264 23.41 4.05 -19.91
N GLU A 265 24.00 3.99 -18.71
CA GLU A 265 24.31 2.75 -18.01
C GLU A 265 23.15 2.27 -17.14
N TYR A 266 22.61 1.09 -17.48
CA TYR A 266 21.39 0.55 -16.87
C TYR A 266 21.50 0.23 -15.37
N SER A 267 22.72 0.09 -14.86
CA SER A 267 23.01 -0.16 -13.44
C SER A 267 22.78 1.06 -12.55
N GLU A 268 22.63 2.26 -13.11
CA GLU A 268 22.42 3.50 -12.36
C GLU A 268 20.97 4.00 -12.46
N LEU A 269 20.10 3.24 -13.16
CA LEU A 269 18.73 3.65 -13.40
C LEU A 269 17.84 3.38 -12.20
N GLN A 270 17.00 4.36 -11.88
CA GLN A 270 15.96 4.22 -10.88
C GLN A 270 14.65 3.85 -11.56
N LEU A 271 14.01 2.76 -11.16
CA LEU A 271 12.65 2.46 -11.59
C LEU A 271 11.65 3.21 -10.73
N LYS A 272 10.74 3.90 -11.40
CA LYS A 272 9.61 4.58 -10.77
C LYS A 272 8.30 4.07 -11.34
N PHE A 273 7.24 4.17 -10.55
CA PHE A 273 5.89 4.00 -11.04
C PHE A 273 4.98 5.17 -10.68
N ALA A 274 4.06 5.50 -11.60
CA ALA A 274 3.09 6.58 -11.52
C ALA A 274 1.70 5.97 -11.58
#